data_AF-A0A1T5LTW6-F1
#
_entry.id   AF-A0A1T5LTW6-F1
#
_cell.length_a   1.000
_cell.length_b   1.000
_cell.length_c   1.000
_cell.angle_alpha   90.00
_cell.angle_beta   90.00
_cell.angle_gamma   90.00
#
_symmetry.space_group_name_H-M   'P 1'
#
loop_
_entity.id
_entity.type
_entity.pdbx_description
1 polymer ?
#
loop_
_entity_poly.entity_id
_entity_poly.type
_entity_poly.pdbx_seq_one_letter_code
_entity_poly.pdbx_strand_id
1 'polypeptide(L)'
;MNFFKAFLKFFRRVTVLYKYLLDKDVSIFKKIMVLAMLIYVFSPLDIIPEAVLGFGFIDDALLAVYVISSISSELDKYISNKGDENIKVDKDKTIENVEYEIKDEDEQ
;
A
#
# COMPACT_ATOMS: atom_id res chain seq x y z
N MET A 1 -2.50 21.54 -11.73
CA MET A 1 -3.09 20.33 -12.35
C MET A 1 -2.18 19.13 -12.08
N ASN A 2 -2.24 18.58 -10.86
CA ASN A 2 -1.32 17.53 -10.38
C ASN A 2 -1.96 16.12 -10.37
N PHE A 3 -3.26 16.04 -10.63
CA PHE A 3 -4.03 14.79 -10.61
C PHE A 3 -3.62 13.84 -11.76
N PHE A 4 -3.47 14.35 -12.98
CA PHE A 4 -3.11 13.52 -14.14
C PHE A 4 -1.71 12.88 -14.00
N LYS A 5 -0.74 13.60 -13.41
CA LYS A 5 0.58 13.05 -13.09
C LYS A 5 0.50 11.97 -12.01
N ALA A 6 -0.30 12.18 -10.96
CA ALA A 6 -0.53 11.19 -9.92
C ALA A 6 -1.21 9.92 -10.50
N PHE A 7 -2.19 10.10 -11.37
CA PHE A 7 -2.88 9.04 -12.10
C PHE A 7 -1.90 8.23 -12.96
N LEU A 8 -1.08 8.89 -13.79
CA LEU A 8 -0.04 8.23 -14.58
C LEU A 8 0.97 7.45 -13.69
N LYS A 9 1.37 8.01 -12.55
CA LYS A 9 2.26 7.34 -11.58
C LYS A 9 1.62 6.06 -11.02
N PHE A 10 0.32 6.10 -10.73
CA PHE A 10 -0.46 4.94 -10.30
C PHE A 10 -0.54 3.86 -11.39
N PHE A 11 -0.86 4.21 -12.63
CA PHE A 11 -0.91 3.25 -13.74
C PHE A 11 0.42 2.52 -13.95
N ARG A 12 1.53 3.25 -13.81
CA ARG A 12 2.87 2.63 -13.87
C ARG A 12 3.05 1.58 -12.78
N ARG A 13 2.58 1.83 -11.54
CA ARG A 13 2.59 0.84 -10.44
C ARG A 13 1.74 -0.39 -10.76
N VAL A 14 0.57 -0.20 -11.36
CA VAL A 14 -0.32 -1.30 -11.78
C VAL A 14 0.36 -2.20 -12.81
N THR A 15 1.14 -1.64 -13.75
CA THR A 15 1.91 -2.45 -14.71
C THR A 15 2.97 -3.32 -14.03
N VAL A 16 3.65 -2.81 -12.99
CA VAL A 16 4.62 -3.60 -12.22
C VAL A 16 3.92 -4.71 -11.44
N LEU A 17 2.77 -4.41 -10.87
CA LEU A 17 1.94 -5.38 -10.16
C LEU A 17 1.52 -6.54 -11.07
N TYR A 18 1.14 -6.25 -12.31
CA TYR A 18 0.86 -7.28 -13.31
C TYR A 18 2.09 -8.15 -13.60
N LYS A 19 3.27 -7.54 -13.76
CA LYS A 19 4.54 -8.28 -13.91
C LYS A 19 4.84 -9.16 -12.70
N TYR A 20 4.63 -8.66 -11.49
CA TYR A 20 4.82 -9.41 -10.24
C TYR A 20 3.94 -10.66 -10.17
N LEU A 21 2.65 -10.52 -10.53
CA LEU A 21 1.71 -11.63 -10.52
C LEU A 21 2.04 -12.70 -11.58
N LEU A 22 2.53 -12.28 -12.74
CA LEU A 22 2.93 -13.21 -13.80
C LEU A 22 4.31 -13.84 -13.59
N ASP A 23 5.16 -13.25 -12.75
CA ASP A 23 6.53 -13.68 -12.62
C ASP A 23 6.67 -15.05 -11.94
N LYS A 24 7.36 -16.00 -12.59
CA LYS A 24 7.54 -17.34 -12.06
C LYS A 24 8.48 -17.39 -10.86
N ASP A 25 9.37 -16.41 -10.72
CA ASP A 25 10.31 -16.32 -9.60
C ASP A 25 9.63 -15.87 -8.28
N VAL A 26 8.40 -15.36 -8.37
CA VAL A 26 7.61 -14.97 -7.20
C VAL A 26 6.82 -16.17 -6.68
N SER A 27 7.00 -16.47 -5.38
CA SER A 27 6.25 -17.52 -4.70
C SER A 27 4.73 -17.34 -4.86
N ILE A 28 4.04 -18.44 -5.17
CA ILE A 28 2.57 -18.50 -5.29
C ILE A 28 1.87 -17.96 -4.04
N PHE A 29 2.39 -18.21 -2.83
CA PHE A 29 1.81 -17.68 -1.60
C PHE A 29 1.75 -16.16 -1.59
N LYS A 30 2.82 -15.49 -2.04
CA LYS A 30 2.87 -14.03 -2.07
C LYS A 30 1.91 -13.45 -3.11
N LYS A 31 1.78 -14.11 -4.27
CA LYS A 31 0.78 -13.75 -5.29
C LYS A 31 -0.64 -13.87 -4.75
N ILE A 32 -0.93 -14.96 -4.03
CA ILE A 32 -2.24 -15.18 -3.40
C ILE A 32 -2.51 -14.09 -2.36
N MET A 33 -1.54 -13.73 -1.51
CA MET A 33 -1.71 -12.63 -0.55
C MET A 33 -2.03 -11.30 -1.24
N VAL A 34 -1.30 -10.95 -2.29
CA VAL A 34 -1.53 -9.72 -3.06
C VAL A 34 -2.91 -9.74 -3.74
N LEU A 35 -3.33 -10.87 -4.31
CA LEU A 35 -4.66 -11.01 -4.89
C LEU A 35 -5.77 -10.93 -3.84
N ALA A 36 -5.60 -11.57 -2.68
CA ALA A 36 -6.55 -11.48 -1.57
C ALA A 36 -6.70 -10.04 -1.06
N MET A 37 -5.58 -9.33 -0.93
CA MET A 37 -5.55 -7.90 -0.60
C MET A 37 -6.26 -7.04 -1.65
N LEU A 38 -6.07 -7.31 -2.95
CA LEU A 38 -6.78 -6.57 -4.01
C LEU A 38 -8.29 -6.84 -3.97
N ILE A 39 -8.69 -8.09 -3.82
CA ILE A 39 -10.10 -8.48 -3.69
C ILE A 39 -10.73 -7.75 -2.50
N TYR A 40 -10.01 -7.68 -1.38
CA TYR A 40 -10.45 -6.96 -0.18
C TYR A 40 -10.70 -5.46 -0.44
N VAL A 41 -9.88 -4.81 -1.27
CA VAL A 41 -10.07 -3.40 -1.63
C VAL A 41 -11.32 -3.18 -2.51
N PHE A 42 -11.63 -4.12 -3.41
CA PHE A 42 -12.79 -3.99 -4.32
C PHE A 42 -14.11 -4.43 -3.70
N SER A 43 -14.05 -5.34 -2.73
CA SER A 43 -15.19 -5.78 -1.93
C SER A 43 -14.65 -6.11 -0.55
N PRO A 44 -14.69 -5.16 0.42
CA PRO A 44 -14.59 -5.53 1.81
C PRO A 44 -15.85 -6.35 2.09
N LEU A 45 -15.76 -7.66 1.88
CA LEU A 45 -16.88 -8.59 1.98
C LEU A 45 -17.49 -8.48 3.37
N ASP A 46 -18.53 -7.66 3.51
CA ASP A 46 -19.86 -8.00 4.04
C ASP A 46 -19.89 -8.84 5.33
N ILE A 47 -18.93 -8.65 6.24
CA ILE A 47 -18.85 -9.31 7.56
C ILE A 47 -19.32 -8.38 8.69
N ILE A 48 -19.28 -7.07 8.45
CA ILE A 48 -19.77 -6.08 9.41
C ILE A 48 -21.08 -5.55 8.85
N PRO A 49 -22.24 -5.89 9.45
CA PRO A 49 -23.48 -5.22 9.10
C PRO A 49 -23.26 -3.73 9.35
N GLU A 50 -23.31 -2.92 8.29
CA GLU A 50 -22.99 -1.49 8.26
C GLU A 50 -23.85 -0.61 9.20
N ALA A 51 -24.69 -1.19 10.08
CA ALA A 51 -25.74 -0.48 10.80
C ALA A 51 -25.46 -0.15 12.28
N VAL A 52 -24.39 -0.66 12.91
CA VAL A 52 -24.36 -0.67 14.39
C VAL A 52 -23.79 0.60 15.04
N LEU A 53 -22.82 1.33 14.44
CA LEU A 53 -22.08 2.37 15.19
C LEU A 53 -21.77 3.70 14.47
N GLY A 54 -22.16 3.92 13.21
CA GLY A 54 -22.05 5.25 12.58
C GLY A 54 -20.64 5.79 12.29
N PHE A 55 -19.58 5.00 12.50
CA PHE A 55 -18.17 5.34 12.23
C PHE A 55 -17.45 4.38 11.26
N GLY A 56 -18.18 3.60 10.44
CA GLY A 56 -17.60 2.53 9.60
C GLY A 56 -16.53 2.97 8.60
N PHE A 57 -16.66 4.18 8.03
CA PHE A 57 -15.79 4.63 6.95
C PHE A 57 -14.33 4.92 7.34
N ILE A 58 -14.06 5.22 8.61
CA ILE A 58 -12.70 5.57 9.06
C ILE A 58 -11.84 4.30 9.15
N ASP A 59 -12.42 3.21 9.65
CA ASP A 59 -11.76 1.91 9.77
C ASP A 59 -11.43 1.33 8.38
N ASP A 60 -12.36 1.45 7.43
CA ASP A 60 -12.18 1.00 6.04
C ASP A 60 -11.08 1.79 5.30
N ALA A 61 -10.99 3.11 5.53
CA ALA A 61 -9.98 3.96 4.89
C ALA A 61 -8.57 3.63 5.39
N LEU A 62 -8.41 3.42 6.70
CA LEU A 62 -7.13 3.02 7.30
C LEU A 62 -6.69 1.66 6.77
N LEU A 63 -7.62 0.72 6.66
CA LEU A 63 -7.32 -0.61 6.16
C LEU A 63 -6.98 -0.60 4.66
N ALA A 64 -7.69 0.19 3.85
CA ALA A 64 -7.36 0.38 2.44
C ALA A 64 -5.95 0.98 2.26
N VAL A 65 -5.59 1.99 3.07
CA VAL A 65 -4.23 2.57 3.06
C VAL A 65 -3.20 1.53 3.46
N TYR A 66 -3.45 0.74 4.50
CA TYR A 66 -2.56 -0.32 4.95
C TYR A 66 -2.34 -1.38 3.86
N VAL A 67 -3.41 -1.81 3.19
CA VAL A 67 -3.35 -2.79 2.10
C VAL A 67 -2.57 -2.24 0.91
N ILE A 68 -2.87 -1.02 0.47
CA ILE A 68 -2.15 -0.36 -0.64
C ILE A 68 -0.66 -0.20 -0.29
N SER A 69 -0.35 0.18 0.96
CA SER A 69 1.03 0.30 1.45
C SER A 69 1.77 -1.03 1.45
N SER A 70 1.09 -2.10 1.88
CA SER A 70 1.64 -3.47 1.91
C SER A 70 1.96 -3.97 0.51
N ILE A 71 1.04 -3.79 -0.45
CA ILE A 71 1.28 -4.12 -1.86
C ILE A 71 2.43 -3.28 -2.42
N SER A 72 2.46 -1.97 -2.15
CA SER A 72 3.53 -1.09 -2.62
C SER A 72 4.90 -1.54 -2.12
N SER A 73 5.00 -1.90 -0.84
CA SER A 73 6.25 -2.36 -0.23
C SER A 73 6.74 -3.68 -0.83
N GLU A 74 5.84 -4.61 -1.11
CA GLU A 74 6.20 -5.88 -1.75
C GLU A 74 6.64 -5.68 -3.21
N LEU A 75 6.00 -4.76 -3.95
CA LEU A 75 6.44 -4.38 -5.29
C LEU A 75 7.80 -3.69 -5.27
N ASP A 76 8.07 -2.84 -4.28
CA ASP A 76 9.37 -2.17 -4.14
C ASP A 76 10.49 -3.19 -3.87
N LYS A 77 10.23 -4.21 -3.05
CA LYS A 77 11.15 -5.33 -2.84
C LYS A 77 11.37 -6.12 -4.13
N TYR A 78 10.29 -6.40 -4.87
CA TYR A 78 10.36 -7.11 -6.15
C TYR A 78 11.21 -6.36 -7.19
N ILE A 79 10.97 -5.07 -7.36
CA ILE A 79 11.74 -4.20 -8.27
C ILE A 79 13.23 -4.19 -7.86
N SER A 80 13.49 -4.02 -6.56
CA SER A 80 14.86 -3.95 -6.03
C SER A 80 15.61 -5.26 -6.26
N ASN A 81 14.94 -6.41 -6.08
CA ASN A 81 15.53 -7.72 -6.29
C ASN A 81 15.77 -8.06 -7.77
N LYS A 82 14.95 -7.53 -8.70
CA LYS A 82 15.11 -7.79 -10.13
C LYS A 82 16.09 -6.85 -10.85
N GLY A 83 16.65 -5.86 -10.15
CA GLY A 83 17.58 -4.89 -10.75
C GLY A 83 16.95 -4.01 -11.83
N ASP A 84 15.62 -3.83 -11.80
CA ASP A 84 14.88 -3.11 -12.86
C ASP A 84 15.00 -1.59 -12.61
N GLU A 85 16.09 -1.00 -13.11
CA GLU A 85 16.53 0.39 -12.93
C GLU A 85 15.52 1.45 -13.44
N ASN A 86 14.51 1.04 -14.21
CA ASN A 86 13.48 1.91 -14.78
C ASN A 86 12.39 2.33 -13.77
N ILE A 87 12.38 1.75 -12.57
CA ILE A 87 11.37 2.02 -11.55
C ILE A 87 12.03 2.61 -10.30
N LYS A 88 12.75 3.72 -10.48
CA LYS A 88 12.95 4.70 -9.40
C LYS A 88 11.58 5.31 -9.10
N VAL A 89 10.76 4.62 -8.32
CA VAL A 89 9.65 5.27 -7.63
C VAL A 89 10.31 6.07 -6.54
N ASP A 90 10.48 7.35 -6.83
CA ASP A 90 10.80 8.45 -5.93
C ASP A 90 10.41 8.10 -4.48
N LYS A 91 11.34 7.48 -3.74
CA LYS A 91 11.24 7.15 -2.32
C LYS A 91 11.45 8.39 -1.45
N ASP A 92 11.76 9.52 -2.07
CA ASP A 92 12.25 10.73 -1.41
C ASP A 92 11.15 11.61 -0.80
N LYS A 93 9.91 11.12 -0.68
CA LYS A 93 8.80 11.89 -0.08
C LYS A 93 7.83 11.08 0.78
N THR A 94 8.23 9.91 1.27
CA THR A 94 7.55 9.37 2.46
C THR A 94 8.23 10.00 3.66
N ILE A 95 7.49 10.79 4.44
CA ILE A 95 7.95 11.37 5.70
C ILE A 95 8.17 10.21 6.69
N GLU A 96 9.31 9.53 6.58
CA GLU A 96 9.93 8.80 7.68
C GLU A 96 10.91 9.79 8.32
N ASN A 97 10.41 10.61 9.25
CA ASN A 97 11.18 11.31 10.29
C ASN A 97 10.18 12.18 11.07
N VAL A 98 9.28 11.52 11.80
CA VAL A 98 8.67 12.19 12.96
C VAL A 98 9.54 11.80 14.14
N GLU A 99 10.55 12.63 14.38
CA GLU A 99 11.35 12.57 15.61
C GLU A 99 10.43 12.98 16.76
N TYR A 100 10.04 12.01 17.58
CA TYR A 100 9.27 12.27 18.79
C TYR A 100 10.24 12.74 19.86
N GLU A 101 10.27 14.05 20.10
CA GLU A 101 10.84 14.61 21.31
C GLU A 101 9.84 14.31 22.44
N ILE A 102 10.11 13.28 23.25
CA ILE A 102 9.40 13.09 24.51
C ILE A 102 9.85 14.25 25.40
N LYS A 103 8.98 15.24 25.53
CA LYS A 103 9.08 16.18 26.65
C LYS A 103 8.65 15.41 27.87
N ASP A 104 9.63 14.95 28.63
CA ASP A 104 9.42 14.63 30.03
C ASP A 104 8.92 15.93 30.68
N GLU A 105 7.63 15.96 31.00
CA GLU A 105 7.06 16.97 31.89
C GLU A 105 7.71 16.73 33.25
N ASP A 106 8.82 17.42 33.49
CA ASP A 106 9.46 17.51 34.80
C ASP A 106 8.41 17.94 35.83
N GLU A 107 8.29 17.08 36.83
CA GLU A 107 7.58 17.27 38.09
C GLU A 107 7.75 18.69 38.65
N GLN A 108 6.62 19.31 39.04
CA GLN A 108 6.56 20.34 40.07
C GLN A 108 5.45 20.03 41.06
#